data_AF-A0A821T9X1-F1
#
_entry.id   AF-A0A821T9X1-F1
#
_cell.length_a   1.000
_cell.length_b   1.000
_cell.length_c   1.000
_cell.angle_alpha   90.00
_cell.angle_beta   90.00
_cell.angle_gamma   90.00
#
_symmetry.space_group_name_H-M   'P 1'
#
loop_
_entity.id
_entity.type
_entity.pdbx_description
1 polymer ?
#
loop_
_entity_poly.entity_id
_entity_poly.type
_entity_poly.pdbx_seq_one_letter_code
_entity_poly.pdbx_strand_id
1 'polypeptide(L)'
;KKPTYFRGSKEDVHDWLEKLEQRFTMIKWSDEQKLQYISIHLQDDAQRWWTQASSVIKTWSSLTEAVTQAFGSTKAQHLAFEKLKWYKQTV
;
A
#
# COMPACT_ATOMS: atom_id res chain seq x y z
N LYS A 1 11.72 -16.16 -4.56
CA LYS A 1 11.33 -15.07 -3.63
C LYS A 1 9.83 -15.14 -3.42
N LYS A 2 9.32 -15.00 -2.17
CA LYS A 2 7.87 -14.94 -1.91
C LYS A 2 7.25 -13.70 -2.61
N PRO A 3 6.01 -13.78 -3.13
CA PRO A 3 5.31 -12.63 -3.68
C PRO A 3 5.10 -11.56 -2.59
N THR A 4 5.16 -10.28 -2.98
CA THR A 4 5.00 -9.15 -2.05
C THR A 4 3.50 -8.85 -1.90
N TYR A 5 2.77 -9.68 -1.16
CA TYR A 5 1.34 -9.44 -0.94
C TYR A 5 1.11 -8.25 0.00
N PHE A 6 -0.01 -7.56 -0.19
CA PHE A 6 -0.52 -6.50 0.66
C PHE A 6 -1.94 -6.82 1.09
N ARG A 7 -2.16 -6.91 2.40
CA ARG A 7 -3.45 -7.26 3.00
C ARG A 7 -4.25 -6.05 3.43
N GLY A 8 -3.61 -4.88 3.51
CA GLY A 8 -4.22 -3.61 3.93
C GLY A 8 -4.05 -3.29 5.42
N SER A 9 -3.91 -4.31 6.27
CA SER A 9 -3.90 -4.12 7.74
C SER A 9 -2.61 -4.57 8.45
N LYS A 10 -1.76 -5.36 7.80
CA LYS A 10 -0.56 -5.95 8.43
C LYS A 10 0.74 -5.34 7.93
N GLU A 11 0.75 -4.95 6.68
CA GLU A 11 1.91 -4.36 6.02
C GLU A 11 1.78 -2.85 6.00
N ASP A 12 2.92 -2.15 6.05
CA ASP A 12 2.92 -0.74 5.72
C ASP A 12 2.76 -0.54 4.21
N VAL A 13 1.84 0.35 3.84
CA VAL A 13 1.56 0.65 2.43
C VAL A 13 2.75 1.32 1.73
N HIS A 14 3.50 2.19 2.43
CA HIS A 14 4.65 2.87 1.84
C HIS A 14 5.81 1.90 1.60
N ASP A 15 6.18 1.09 2.62
CA ASP A 15 7.22 0.08 2.50
C ASP A 15 6.87 -0.99 1.44
N TRP A 16 5.57 -1.30 1.27
CA TRP A 16 5.10 -2.22 0.23
C TRP A 16 5.20 -1.62 -1.17
N LEU A 17 4.75 -0.38 -1.37
CA LEU A 17 4.84 0.34 -2.64
C LEU A 17 6.31 0.48 -3.09
N GLU A 18 7.20 0.86 -2.18
CA GLU A 18 8.63 0.99 -2.48
C GLU A 18 9.23 -0.33 -3.01
N LYS A 19 8.94 -1.45 -2.33
CA LYS A 19 9.42 -2.78 -2.74
C LYS A 19 8.87 -3.21 -4.10
N LEU A 20 7.64 -2.82 -4.45
CA LEU A 20 7.06 -3.09 -5.75
C LEU A 20 7.71 -2.23 -6.84
N GLU A 21 7.88 -0.93 -6.58
CA GLU A 21 8.48 0.00 -7.54
C GLU A 21 9.92 -0.41 -7.89
N GLN A 22 10.70 -0.86 -6.90
CA GLN A 22 12.04 -1.41 -7.13
C GLN A 22 12.02 -2.63 -8.07
N ARG A 23 11.03 -3.53 -7.90
CA ARG A 23 10.89 -4.71 -8.78
C ARG A 23 10.48 -4.31 -10.18
N PHE A 24 9.49 -3.44 -10.32
CA PHE A 24 9.01 -2.96 -11.61
C PHE A 24 10.08 -2.20 -12.39
N THR A 25 10.89 -1.39 -11.68
CA THR A 25 12.04 -0.69 -12.26
C THR A 25 13.07 -1.69 -12.80
N MET A 26 13.39 -2.74 -12.04
CA MET A 26 14.36 -3.78 -12.47
C MET A 26 13.93 -4.49 -13.75
N ILE A 27 12.63 -4.67 -13.96
CA ILE A 27 12.05 -5.34 -15.14
C ILE A 27 11.50 -4.36 -16.20
N LYS A 28 11.73 -3.05 -16.01
CA LYS A 28 11.34 -1.97 -16.92
C LYS A 28 9.87 -1.96 -17.33
N TRP A 29 8.98 -2.18 -16.37
CA TRP A 29 7.55 -2.16 -16.64
C TRP A 29 6.98 -0.76 -16.83
N SER A 30 6.09 -0.62 -17.79
CA SER A 30 5.26 0.58 -17.97
C SER A 30 4.19 0.67 -16.88
N ASP A 31 3.65 1.87 -16.67
CA ASP A 31 2.61 2.09 -15.67
C ASP A 31 1.32 1.28 -15.95
N GLU A 32 0.99 1.04 -17.22
CA GLU A 32 -0.13 0.15 -17.60
C GLU A 32 0.14 -1.30 -17.16
N GLN A 33 1.37 -1.80 -17.35
CA GLN A 33 1.74 -3.15 -16.92
C GLN A 33 1.71 -3.28 -15.40
N LYS A 34 2.20 -2.26 -14.67
CA LYS A 34 2.12 -2.22 -13.19
C LYS A 34 0.66 -2.30 -12.73
N LEU A 35 -0.23 -1.50 -13.35
CA LEU A 35 -1.64 -1.44 -12.97
C LEU A 35 -2.38 -2.75 -13.27
N GLN A 36 -2.12 -3.40 -14.40
CA GLN A 36 -2.71 -4.70 -14.72
C GLN A 36 -2.26 -5.79 -13.72
N TYR A 37 -1.02 -5.71 -13.26
CA TYR A 37 -0.42 -6.71 -12.38
C TYR A 37 -0.83 -6.57 -10.91
N ILE A 38 -1.17 -5.36 -10.45
CA ILE A 38 -1.30 -5.07 -9.03
C ILE A 38 -2.35 -5.92 -8.32
N SER A 39 -3.45 -6.25 -9.00
CA SER A 39 -4.56 -7.03 -8.44
C SER A 39 -4.13 -8.38 -7.87
N ILE A 40 -3.06 -8.98 -8.42
CA ILE A 40 -2.51 -10.27 -7.98
C ILE A 40 -1.81 -10.15 -6.61
N HIS A 41 -1.37 -8.95 -6.24
CA HIS A 41 -0.64 -8.67 -5.02
C HIS A 41 -1.53 -8.20 -3.87
N LEU A 42 -2.83 -7.99 -4.12
CA LEU A 42 -3.78 -7.55 -3.10
C LEU A 42 -4.51 -8.76 -2.50
N GLN A 43 -4.62 -8.77 -1.17
CA GLN A 43 -5.31 -9.80 -0.39
C GLN A 43 -6.20 -9.14 0.65
N ASP A 44 -7.10 -9.92 1.26
CA ASP A 44 -7.91 -9.53 2.41
C ASP A 44 -8.62 -8.16 2.22
N ASP A 45 -8.33 -7.18 3.07
CA ASP A 45 -8.97 -5.85 3.03
C ASP A 45 -8.57 -5.06 1.78
N ALA A 46 -7.31 -5.20 1.34
CA ALA A 46 -6.83 -4.54 0.14
C ALA A 46 -7.51 -5.07 -1.13
N GLN A 47 -7.79 -6.37 -1.19
CA GLN A 47 -8.53 -6.95 -2.32
C GLN A 47 -9.98 -6.44 -2.34
N ARG A 48 -10.66 -6.43 -1.19
CA ARG A 48 -12.03 -5.90 -1.07
C ARG A 48 -12.14 -4.43 -1.45
N TRP A 49 -11.15 -3.62 -1.06
CA TRP A 49 -11.06 -2.22 -1.46
C TRP A 49 -10.87 -2.09 -2.98
N TRP A 50 -9.98 -2.89 -3.58
CA TRP A 50 -9.68 -2.84 -5.00
C TRP A 50 -10.88 -3.17 -5.89
N THR A 51 -11.73 -4.13 -5.48
CA THR A 51 -12.97 -4.44 -6.20
C THR A 51 -13.89 -3.22 -6.35
N GLN A 52 -13.87 -2.30 -5.37
CA GLN A 52 -14.68 -1.08 -5.40
C GLN A 52 -13.98 0.06 -6.15
N ALA A 53 -12.65 0.19 -5.99
CA ALA A 53 -11.88 1.31 -6.53
C ALA A 53 -11.37 1.11 -7.97
N SER A 54 -11.25 -0.14 -8.45
CA SER A 54 -10.64 -0.46 -9.75
C SER A 54 -11.39 0.10 -10.97
N SER A 55 -12.69 0.38 -10.84
CA SER A 55 -13.50 0.98 -11.90
C SER A 55 -13.12 2.43 -12.18
N VAL A 56 -12.59 3.16 -11.19
CA VAL A 56 -12.25 4.59 -11.28
C VAL A 56 -10.74 4.83 -11.39
N ILE A 57 -9.91 3.94 -10.85
CA ILE A 57 -8.45 4.06 -10.90
C ILE A 57 -7.95 3.60 -12.28
N LYS A 58 -7.38 4.53 -13.07
CA LYS A 58 -6.91 4.27 -14.45
C LYS A 58 -5.42 4.44 -14.67
N THR A 59 -4.68 4.95 -13.69
CA THR A 59 -3.23 5.16 -13.80
C THR A 59 -2.53 4.62 -12.58
N TRP A 60 -1.23 4.31 -12.72
CA TRP A 60 -0.40 3.89 -11.59
C TRP A 60 -0.33 4.98 -10.51
N SER A 61 -0.20 6.25 -10.91
CA SER A 61 -0.20 7.38 -9.97
C SER A 61 -1.51 7.47 -9.16
N SER A 62 -2.67 7.33 -9.82
CA SER A 62 -3.96 7.34 -9.12
C SER A 62 -4.11 6.16 -8.16
N LEU A 63 -3.53 5.01 -8.49
CA LEU A 63 -3.51 3.85 -7.61
C LEU A 63 -2.66 4.14 -6.36
N THR A 64 -1.42 4.61 -6.52
CA THR A 64 -0.50 4.83 -5.39
C THR A 64 -1.05 5.85 -4.41
N GLU A 65 -1.69 6.91 -4.91
CA GLU A 65 -2.42 7.87 -4.09
C GLU A 65 -3.59 7.21 -3.35
N ALA A 66 -4.48 6.53 -4.07
CA ALA A 66 -5.70 5.98 -3.48
C ALA A 66 -5.42 4.88 -2.45
N VAL A 67 -4.45 3.99 -2.70
CA VAL A 67 -4.06 2.93 -1.75
C VAL A 67 -3.40 3.53 -0.51
N THR A 68 -2.61 4.60 -0.67
CA THR A 68 -1.99 5.32 0.45
C THR A 68 -3.05 6.03 1.28
N GLN A 69 -4.05 6.67 0.65
CA GLN A 69 -5.16 7.28 1.39
C GLN A 69 -5.99 6.23 2.15
N ALA A 70 -6.26 5.08 1.52
CA ALA A 70 -7.06 4.03 2.12
C ALA A 70 -6.37 3.34 3.31
N PHE A 71 -5.05 3.13 3.24
CA PHE A 71 -4.33 2.28 4.20
C PHE A 71 -3.17 2.97 4.94
N GLY A 72 -2.73 4.14 4.49
CA GLY A 72 -1.61 4.89 5.09
C GLY A 72 -1.98 5.57 6.41
N SER A 73 -3.27 5.88 6.62
CA SER A 73 -3.76 6.43 7.89
C SER A 73 -3.50 5.47 9.07
N THR A 74 -3.52 4.17 8.83
CA THR A 74 -3.28 3.13 9.85
C THR A 74 -1.89 3.24 10.48
N LYS A 75 -0.83 3.42 9.68
CA LYS A 75 0.55 3.60 10.20
C LYS A 75 0.73 4.97 10.85
N ALA A 76 0.19 6.03 10.25
CA ALA A 76 0.26 7.37 10.82
C ALA A 76 -0.42 7.45 12.20
N GLN A 77 -1.60 6.84 12.35
CA GLN A 77 -2.33 6.74 13.62
C GLN A 77 -1.59 5.86 14.62
N HIS A 78 -1.04 4.71 14.21
CA HIS A 78 -0.28 3.83 15.09
C HIS A 78 1.02 4.48 15.59
N LEU A 79 1.78 5.16 14.71
CA LEU A 79 2.97 5.91 15.09
C LEU A 79 2.66 7.09 16.02
N ALA A 80 1.58 7.83 15.74
CA ALA A 80 1.11 8.89 16.62
C ALA A 80 0.72 8.34 18.01
N PHE A 81 0.03 7.19 18.06
CA PHE A 81 -0.33 6.51 19.29
C PHE A 81 0.89 6.05 20.10
N GLU A 82 1.86 5.37 19.47
CA GLU A 82 3.08 4.92 20.13
C GLU A 82 3.92 6.09 20.66
N LYS A 83 4.00 7.19 19.90
CA LYS A 83 4.70 8.41 20.35
C LYS A 83 4.02 9.03 21.57
N LEU A 84 2.68 9.08 21.60
CA LEU A 84 1.91 9.54 22.75
C LEU A 84 2.09 8.65 23.99
N LYS A 85 2.20 7.34 23.80
CA LYS A 85 2.44 6.37 24.88
C LYS A 85 3.78 6.62 25.57
N TRP A 86 4.83 6.84 24.79
CA TRP A 86 6.15 7.18 25.33
C TRP A 86 6.15 8.50 26.10
N TYR A 87 5.50 9.54 25.57
CA TYR A 87 5.39 10.83 26.28
C TYR A 87 4.69 10.73 27.64
N LYS A 88 3.73 9.81 27.82
CA LYS A 88 3.04 9.63 29.11
C LYS A 88 3.82 8.82 30.15
N GLN A 89 4.92 8.17 29.75
CA GLN A 89 5.75 7.35 30.65
C GLN A 89 7.01 8.08 31.11
N THR A 90 7.37 9.19 30.48
CA THR A 90 8.56 9.99 30.79
C THR A 90 8.26 11.29 31.54
N VAL A 91 6.99 11.53 31.90
CA VAL A 91 6.52 12.69 32.69
C VAL A 91 6.00 12.22 34.04
#